data_AF-A0A059KI15-F1
#
_entry.id   AF-A0A059KI15-F1
#
_cell.length_a   1.000
_cell.length_b   1.000
_cell.length_c   1.000
_cell.angle_alpha   90.00
_cell.angle_beta   90.00
_cell.angle_gamma   90.00
#
_symmetry.space_group_name_H-M   'P 1'
#
loop_
_entity.id
_entity.type
_entity.pdbx_description
1 polymer ?
#
loop_
_entity_poly.entity_id
_entity_poly.type
_entity_poly.pdbx_seq_one_letter_code
_entity_poly.pdbx_strand_id
1 'polypeptide(L)'
;MTDFPTTLHIDATRDEATRTTLLRLSGEIDVSAAAAFEPLHRQPPADRQVVMDFAAVSRVNSMGLAQLLRLLEHWRGQGLRLEARSLNRTLSMLFKMTGLMRYFAEPDGAAAIVAAAGSTAPGGPARAMPPGVRPVVAAARPAGPPQMRRIVRPGVAAPTPEAVPPAPAAACAAPADAGAPALPAMFAAAAPPPGDRLDFIVSQQNSQQLTGWYYLNTLLQRTLGRTVSLSVEDFEDGAASGRARAQAPALVFARPFDACALMQQHGYLPVARPQDDCDEVSLIVRHDDPRAALADFAGAQVVTALERSFVFVLGRFFCDECGLDSTGLPRRFAGSEIAALKMLLSGQAELLFMSSRGHERLSALARAGTRVLERSETRVASHLLLLHPSCQALAQPLREALTGLGGHDKGRQALQDLGMNGWDVPAPEEVEMLLMLYRRYAG
;
A
#
# COMPACT_ATOMS: atom_id res chain seq x y z
N MET A 1 25.16 -14.19 -26.68
CA MET A 1 24.67 -13.41 -25.53
C MET A 1 23.95 -12.22 -26.13
N THR A 2 22.63 -12.17 -25.96
CA THR A 2 21.79 -11.09 -26.48
C THR A 2 22.06 -9.83 -25.67
N ASP A 3 22.67 -8.82 -26.30
CA ASP A 3 22.83 -7.47 -25.75
C ASP A 3 21.45 -6.83 -25.64
N PHE A 4 20.85 -6.92 -24.46
CA PHE A 4 19.74 -6.05 -24.11
C PHE A 4 20.30 -4.67 -23.79
N PRO A 5 19.74 -3.58 -24.35
CA PRO A 5 20.20 -2.23 -24.02
C PRO A 5 20.02 -2.00 -22.52
N THR A 6 21.11 -1.61 -21.85
CA THR A 6 21.07 -1.31 -20.41
C THR A 6 20.24 -0.07 -20.16
N THR A 7 19.30 -0.16 -19.22
CA THR A 7 18.44 0.96 -18.80
C THR A 7 19.11 1.85 -17.74
N LEU A 8 20.23 1.40 -17.18
CA LEU A 8 21.06 2.13 -16.22
C LEU A 8 22.24 2.83 -16.90
N HIS A 9 22.36 4.13 -16.69
CA HIS A 9 23.52 4.92 -17.08
C HIS A 9 24.29 5.38 -15.83
N ILE A 10 25.62 5.30 -15.90
CA ILE A 10 26.51 5.68 -14.80
C ILE A 10 27.54 6.67 -15.32
N ASP A 11 27.48 7.90 -14.82
CA ASP A 11 28.49 8.92 -15.08
C ASP A 11 29.44 9.02 -13.89
N ALA A 12 30.72 8.76 -14.15
CA ALA A 12 31.77 8.84 -13.14
C ALA A 12 32.50 10.19 -13.23
N THR A 13 32.54 10.92 -12.13
CA THR A 13 33.31 12.16 -11.99
C THR A 13 34.24 12.03 -10.80
N ARG A 14 35.49 12.49 -10.97
CA ARG A 14 36.50 12.43 -9.92
C ARG A 14 36.75 13.83 -9.38
N ASP A 15 36.65 13.98 -8.07
CA ASP A 15 37.12 15.18 -7.38
C ASP A 15 38.55 14.95 -6.89
N GLU A 16 39.51 15.61 -7.54
CA GLU A 16 40.93 15.49 -7.20
C GLU A 16 41.28 16.15 -5.85
N ALA A 17 40.49 17.13 -5.40
CA ALA A 17 40.75 17.84 -4.16
C ALA A 17 40.35 16.99 -2.94
N THR A 18 39.23 16.27 -3.01
CA THR A 18 38.75 15.41 -1.92
C THR A 18 39.14 13.94 -2.08
N ARG A 19 39.76 13.57 -3.22
CA ARG A 19 40.05 12.17 -3.60
C ARG A 19 38.79 11.31 -3.47
N THR A 20 37.70 11.80 -4.05
CA THR A 20 36.40 11.14 -4.01
C THR A 20 35.94 10.90 -5.44
N THR A 21 35.49 9.68 -5.72
CA THR A 21 34.80 9.37 -6.99
C THR A 21 33.29 9.48 -6.78
N LEU A 22 32.62 10.36 -7.52
CA LEU A 22 31.17 10.50 -7.58
C LEU A 22 30.62 9.73 -8.78
N LEU A 23 29.74 8.77 -8.51
CA LEU A 23 29.00 8.00 -9.50
C LEU A 23 27.56 8.50 -9.53
N ARG A 24 27.13 9.09 -10.64
CA ARG A 24 25.73 9.49 -10.84
C ARG A 24 25.01 8.38 -11.59
N LEU A 25 24.03 7.77 -10.92
CA LEU A 25 23.20 6.72 -11.48
C LEU A 25 21.92 7.33 -12.03
N SER A 26 21.58 7.02 -13.28
CA SER A 26 20.32 7.45 -13.91
C SER A 26 19.63 6.31 -14.66
N GLY A 27 18.30 6.26 -14.58
CA GLY A 27 17.49 5.21 -15.19
C GLY A 27 17.02 4.14 -14.18
N GLU A 28 16.92 2.88 -14.62
CA GLU A 28 16.39 1.78 -13.82
C GLU A 28 17.50 0.81 -13.38
N ILE A 29 17.51 0.39 -12.11
CA ILE A 29 18.40 -0.67 -11.62
C ILE A 29 17.63 -1.99 -11.62
N ASP A 30 17.75 -2.72 -12.71
CA ASP A 30 17.14 -4.03 -12.94
C ASP A 30 18.19 -5.11 -13.28
N VAL A 31 17.77 -6.23 -13.87
CA VAL A 31 18.71 -7.29 -14.31
C VAL A 31 19.73 -6.81 -15.35
N SER A 32 19.35 -5.84 -16.19
CA SER A 32 20.21 -5.28 -17.25
C SER A 32 21.33 -4.39 -16.69
N ALA A 33 21.16 -3.86 -15.47
CA ALA A 33 22.18 -3.06 -14.78
C ALA A 33 23.52 -3.78 -14.61
N ALA A 34 23.54 -5.12 -14.70
CA ALA A 34 24.77 -5.92 -14.72
C ALA A 34 25.79 -5.40 -15.75
N ALA A 35 25.32 -5.04 -16.95
CA ALA A 35 26.21 -4.56 -18.01
C ALA A 35 26.81 -3.17 -17.70
N ALA A 36 26.07 -2.30 -17.01
CA ALA A 36 26.59 -1.01 -16.55
C ALA A 36 27.55 -1.14 -15.35
N PHE A 37 27.35 -2.15 -14.48
CA PHE A 37 28.22 -2.41 -13.34
C PHE A 37 29.46 -3.25 -13.67
N GLU A 38 29.48 -3.94 -14.80
CA GLU A 38 30.59 -4.80 -15.23
C GLU A 38 31.93 -4.04 -15.38
N PRO A 39 31.99 -2.84 -16.02
CA PRO A 39 33.22 -2.05 -16.05
C PRO A 39 33.75 -1.69 -14.66
N LEU A 40 32.85 -1.41 -13.72
CA LEU A 40 33.16 -1.05 -12.34
C LEU A 40 33.63 -2.23 -11.48
N HIS A 41 33.25 -3.46 -11.84
CA HIS A 41 33.83 -4.68 -11.27
C HIS A 41 35.24 -4.94 -11.81
N ARG A 42 35.47 -4.73 -13.10
CA ARG A 42 36.79 -4.95 -13.73
C ARG A 42 37.81 -3.90 -13.33
N GLN A 43 37.38 -2.64 -13.23
CA GLN A 43 38.20 -1.52 -12.79
C GLN A 43 37.46 -0.77 -11.67
N PRO A 44 37.76 -1.12 -10.40
CA PRO A 44 37.25 -0.37 -9.27
C PRO A 44 37.75 1.07 -9.30
N PRO A 45 36.99 2.03 -8.73
CA PRO A 45 37.48 3.39 -8.55
C PRO A 45 38.82 3.42 -7.82
N ALA A 46 39.76 4.23 -8.31
CA ALA A 46 41.10 4.36 -7.72
C ALA A 46 41.09 5.05 -6.35
N ASP A 47 40.03 5.82 -6.07
CA ASP A 47 39.87 6.55 -4.82
C ASP A 47 39.27 5.67 -3.72
N ARG A 48 39.66 5.95 -2.48
CA ARG A 48 39.22 5.18 -1.32
C ARG A 48 37.79 5.52 -0.89
N GLN A 49 37.24 6.64 -1.34
CA GLN A 49 35.86 7.06 -1.07
C GLN A 49 35.08 7.14 -2.38
N VAL A 50 33.95 6.45 -2.41
CA VAL A 50 33.02 6.44 -3.55
C VAL A 50 31.65 6.87 -3.07
N VAL A 51 31.11 7.88 -3.75
CA VAL A 51 29.76 8.41 -3.50
C VAL A 51 28.87 8.00 -4.66
N MET A 52 27.78 7.29 -4.37
CA MET A 52 26.77 6.90 -5.35
C MET A 52 25.55 7.81 -5.22
N ASP A 53 25.24 8.58 -6.26
CA ASP A 53 24.10 9.50 -6.32
C ASP A 53 22.93 8.84 -7.06
N PHE A 54 21.82 8.69 -6.36
CA PHE A 54 20.61 8.03 -6.83
C PHE A 54 19.50 9.01 -7.28
N ALA A 55 19.81 10.31 -7.39
CA ALA A 55 18.80 11.34 -7.68
C ALA A 55 18.00 11.08 -8.96
N ALA A 56 18.63 10.50 -9.98
CA ALA A 56 18.04 10.23 -11.30
C ALA A 56 17.63 8.77 -11.49
N VAL A 57 17.61 7.97 -10.41
CA VAL A 57 17.15 6.57 -10.46
C VAL A 57 15.64 6.54 -10.29
N SER A 58 14.94 6.08 -11.32
CA SER A 58 13.47 6.04 -11.35
C SER A 58 12.90 4.79 -10.70
N ARG A 59 13.59 3.64 -10.83
CA ARG A 59 13.09 2.34 -10.36
C ARG A 59 14.22 1.39 -10.01
N VAL A 60 13.98 0.52 -9.03
CA VAL A 60 14.88 -0.56 -8.64
C VAL A 60 14.08 -1.83 -8.34
N ASN A 61 14.48 -2.97 -8.90
CA ASN A 61 13.85 -4.27 -8.62
C ASN A 61 14.77 -5.23 -7.85
N SER A 62 14.23 -6.38 -7.47
CA SER A 62 14.95 -7.41 -6.70
C SER A 62 16.21 -7.93 -7.40
N MET A 63 16.18 -8.12 -8.72
CA MET A 63 17.34 -8.58 -9.49
C MET A 63 18.42 -7.50 -9.61
N GLY A 64 18.03 -6.24 -9.77
CA GLY A 64 18.94 -5.10 -9.81
C GLY A 64 19.61 -4.82 -8.47
N LEU A 65 18.87 -4.96 -7.37
CA LEU A 65 19.46 -4.92 -6.01
C LEU A 65 20.52 -6.00 -5.81
N ALA A 66 20.31 -7.20 -6.35
CA ALA A 66 21.32 -8.26 -6.28
C ALA A 66 22.58 -7.90 -7.08
N GLN A 67 22.45 -7.23 -8.23
CA GLN A 67 23.60 -6.72 -8.98
C GLN A 67 24.35 -5.64 -8.20
N LEU A 68 23.62 -4.68 -7.64
CA LEU A 68 24.20 -3.62 -6.82
C LEU A 68 24.90 -4.20 -5.58
N LEU A 69 24.28 -5.14 -4.87
CA LEU A 69 24.86 -5.79 -3.70
C LEU A 69 26.19 -6.47 -4.03
N ARG A 70 26.26 -7.22 -5.15
CA ARG A 70 27.51 -7.84 -5.62
C ARG A 70 28.62 -6.82 -5.85
N LEU A 71 28.29 -5.68 -6.45
CA LEU A 71 29.23 -4.58 -6.66
C LEU A 71 29.73 -4.00 -5.33
N LEU A 72 28.80 -3.69 -4.41
CA LEU A 72 29.15 -3.12 -3.10
C LEU A 72 29.97 -4.09 -2.25
N GLU A 73 29.69 -5.38 -2.32
CA GLU A 73 30.43 -6.43 -1.63
C GLU A 73 31.86 -6.57 -2.18
N HIS A 74 32.00 -6.54 -3.51
CA HIS A 74 33.31 -6.52 -4.17
C HIS A 74 34.16 -5.32 -3.73
N TRP A 75 33.58 -4.12 -3.72
CA TRP A 75 34.27 -2.90 -3.31
C TRP A 75 34.60 -2.86 -1.81
N ARG A 76 33.71 -3.36 -0.94
CA ARG A 76 34.04 -3.51 0.49
C ARG A 76 35.20 -4.47 0.72
N GLY A 77 35.28 -5.56 -0.04
CA GLY A 77 36.42 -6.50 0.00
C GLY A 77 37.76 -5.84 -0.33
N GLN A 78 37.73 -4.73 -1.07
CA GLN A 78 38.90 -3.92 -1.43
C GLN A 78 39.14 -2.73 -0.49
N GLY A 79 38.30 -2.54 0.53
CA GLY A 79 38.47 -1.50 1.55
C GLY A 79 38.02 -0.10 1.12
N LEU A 80 37.17 0.01 0.09
CA LEU A 80 36.53 1.27 -0.31
C LEU A 80 35.45 1.67 0.72
N ARG A 81 35.39 2.97 1.02
CA ARG A 81 34.30 3.59 1.78
C ARG A 81 33.21 4.05 0.82
N LEU A 82 31.98 3.64 1.10
CA LEU A 82 30.85 3.85 0.22
C LEU A 82 29.87 4.80 0.90
N GLU A 83 29.34 5.77 0.16
CA GLU A 83 28.31 6.69 0.62
C GLU A 83 27.18 6.69 -0.42
N ALA A 84 25.92 6.64 0.03
CA ALA A 84 24.77 6.80 -0.84
C ALA A 84 24.19 8.21 -0.67
N ARG A 85 23.94 8.90 -1.78
CA ARG A 85 23.33 10.23 -1.83
C ARG A 85 22.02 10.22 -2.61
N SER A 86 21.15 11.16 -2.25
CA SER A 86 19.89 11.40 -2.96
C SER A 86 19.01 10.15 -3.10
N LEU A 87 19.05 9.25 -2.10
CA LEU A 87 18.13 8.13 -2.04
C LEU A 87 16.73 8.69 -1.82
N ASN A 88 15.85 8.49 -2.81
CA ASN A 88 14.43 8.76 -2.59
C ASN A 88 13.88 7.81 -1.50
N ARG A 89 12.69 8.12 -0.98
CA ARG A 89 12.12 7.42 0.19
C ARG A 89 11.91 5.92 -0.09
N THR A 90 11.49 5.54 -1.30
CA THR A 90 11.32 4.15 -1.73
C THR A 90 12.65 3.40 -1.80
N LEU A 91 13.69 4.01 -2.39
CA LEU A 91 15.04 3.42 -2.45
C LEU A 91 15.66 3.28 -1.06
N SER A 92 15.49 4.28 -0.21
CA SER A 92 15.92 4.23 1.18
C SER A 92 15.29 3.04 1.91
N MET A 93 13.99 2.82 1.69
CA MET A 93 13.25 1.71 2.29
C MET A 93 13.70 0.35 1.74
N LEU A 94 13.89 0.23 0.43
CA LEU A 94 14.44 -0.98 -0.22
C LEU A 94 15.84 -1.31 0.31
N PHE A 95 16.70 -0.31 0.47
CA PHE A 95 18.07 -0.48 0.97
C PHE A 95 18.08 -0.90 2.44
N LYS A 96 17.13 -0.40 3.25
CA LYS A 96 16.98 -0.83 4.64
C LYS A 96 16.49 -2.28 4.73
N MET A 97 15.48 -2.66 3.94
CA MET A 97 14.93 -4.02 3.91
C MET A 97 15.96 -5.08 3.51
N THR A 98 16.72 -4.79 2.47
CA THR A 98 17.78 -5.69 1.96
C THR A 98 19.05 -5.62 2.81
N GLY A 99 19.09 -4.71 3.79
CA GLY A 99 20.27 -4.41 4.59
C GLY A 99 21.42 -3.83 3.79
N LEU A 100 21.18 -3.30 2.58
CA LEU A 100 22.17 -2.57 1.78
C LEU A 100 22.71 -1.34 2.53
N MET A 101 21.95 -0.76 3.45
CA MET A 101 22.43 0.37 4.26
C MET A 101 23.72 0.05 5.04
N ARG A 102 23.97 -1.23 5.38
CA ARG A 102 25.20 -1.64 6.07
C ARG A 102 26.47 -1.44 5.25
N TYR A 103 26.34 -1.28 3.93
CA TYR A 103 27.47 -1.05 3.03
C TYR A 103 27.82 0.43 2.93
N PHE A 104 26.87 1.32 3.25
CA PHE A 104 27.03 2.78 3.20
C PHE A 104 27.24 3.41 4.59
N ALA A 105 27.06 2.65 5.67
CA ALA A 105 27.28 3.13 7.03
C ALA A 105 28.78 3.14 7.39
N GLU A 106 29.23 4.17 8.10
CA GLU A 106 30.59 4.21 8.65
C GLU A 106 30.79 3.09 9.70
N PRO A 107 32.00 2.49 9.77
CA PRO A 107 32.27 1.32 10.61
C PRO A 107 31.98 1.50 12.12
N ASP A 108 31.81 2.72 12.63
CA ASP A 108 31.52 2.97 14.04
C ASP A 108 30.04 2.76 14.43
N GLY A 109 29.12 2.65 13.47
CA GLY A 109 27.69 2.40 13.74
C GLY A 109 27.27 0.92 13.76
N ALA A 110 28.09 0.02 13.19
CA ALA A 110 27.74 -1.39 13.05
C ALA A 110 27.86 -2.19 14.36
N ALA A 111 28.67 -1.74 15.32
CA ALA A 111 28.82 -2.40 16.62
C ALA A 111 27.55 -2.30 17.48
N ALA A 112 26.75 -1.24 17.33
CA ALA A 112 25.51 -1.06 18.09
C ALA A 112 24.37 -1.98 17.60
N ILE A 113 24.33 -2.31 16.31
CA ILE A 113 23.25 -3.11 15.71
C ILE A 113 23.49 -4.62 15.92
N VAL A 114 24.75 -5.06 15.93
CA VAL A 114 25.09 -6.48 16.16
C VAL A 114 24.91 -6.88 17.64
N ALA A 115 25.09 -5.96 18.58
CA ALA A 115 24.86 -6.22 20.00
C ALA A 115 23.38 -6.45 20.36
N ALA A 116 22.44 -5.88 19.59
CA ALA A 116 21.01 -6.06 19.81
C ALA A 116 20.44 -7.37 19.20
N ALA A 117 21.19 -8.03 18.31
CA ALA A 117 20.71 -9.19 17.54
C ALA A 117 21.27 -10.55 18.01
N GLY A 118 22.11 -10.57 19.05
CA GLY A 118 22.81 -11.78 19.50
C GLY A 118 22.70 -12.06 20.98
N SER A 119 21.52 -12.45 21.48
CA SER A 119 21.42 -13.26 22.71
C SER A 119 20.01 -13.83 22.90
N THR A 120 19.72 -14.98 22.29
CA THR A 120 18.77 -15.95 22.87
C THR A 120 19.14 -17.36 22.42
N ALA A 121 19.81 -18.12 23.31
CA ALA A 121 19.86 -19.58 23.30
C ALA A 121 20.09 -20.08 24.74
N PRO A 122 19.66 -21.31 25.10
CA PRO A 122 18.86 -21.54 26.31
C PRO A 122 19.55 -22.38 27.40
N GLY A 123 19.05 -22.28 28.65
CA GLY A 123 19.36 -23.19 29.76
C GLY A 123 19.03 -22.61 31.14
N GLY A 124 18.15 -23.27 31.92
CA GLY A 124 17.70 -22.88 33.27
C GLY A 124 18.76 -23.08 34.38
N PRO A 125 18.43 -23.08 35.71
CA PRO A 125 17.12 -23.42 36.32
C PRO A 125 16.65 -22.55 37.53
N ALA A 126 15.36 -22.75 37.87
CA ALA A 126 14.68 -22.74 39.17
C ALA A 126 14.95 -21.66 40.26
N ARG A 127 13.89 -20.95 40.68
CA ARG A 127 13.54 -20.85 42.11
C ARG A 127 12.06 -20.49 42.35
N ALA A 128 11.46 -21.23 43.27
CA ALA A 128 10.07 -21.16 43.73
C ALA A 128 9.83 -20.04 44.77
N MET A 129 8.58 -19.58 44.88
CA MET A 129 7.95 -18.99 46.08
C MET A 129 6.40 -19.02 45.94
N PRO A 130 5.60 -18.87 47.02
CA PRO A 130 4.49 -19.78 47.39
C PRO A 130 3.07 -19.20 47.15
N PRO A 131 1.98 -19.96 47.48
CA PRO A 131 0.63 -19.76 46.95
C PRO A 131 -0.38 -19.10 47.91
N GLY A 132 -1.57 -18.76 47.37
CA GLY A 132 -2.80 -18.34 48.08
C GLY A 132 -3.21 -16.93 47.63
N VAL A 133 -4.37 -16.67 47.01
CA VAL A 133 -5.75 -16.99 47.42
C VAL A 133 -6.66 -17.04 46.17
N ARG A 134 -7.59 -17.99 46.12
CA ARG A 134 -8.76 -18.03 45.20
C ARG A 134 -10.04 -17.68 46.02
N PRO A 135 -11.24 -17.67 45.42
CA PRO A 135 -11.80 -16.70 44.49
C PRO A 135 -13.14 -16.13 45.04
N VAL A 136 -13.72 -15.11 44.41
CA VAL A 136 -15.16 -14.81 44.60
C VAL A 136 -15.84 -14.76 43.23
N VAL A 137 -16.86 -15.60 43.11
CA VAL A 137 -17.80 -15.75 42.00
C VAL A 137 -19.05 -14.94 42.33
N ALA A 138 -19.58 -14.20 41.35
CA ALA A 138 -21.02 -13.93 41.11
C ALA A 138 -21.12 -12.74 40.12
N ALA A 139 -21.49 -12.98 38.86
CA ALA A 139 -22.87 -13.03 38.34
C ALA A 139 -23.48 -11.64 38.08
N ALA A 140 -23.71 -11.32 36.79
CA ALA A 140 -25.01 -10.89 36.25
C ALA A 140 -24.85 -10.18 34.88
N ARG A 141 -25.46 -10.77 33.83
CA ARG A 141 -26.01 -10.07 32.65
C ARG A 141 -27.32 -9.39 33.07
N PRO A 142 -27.76 -8.26 32.48
CA PRO A 142 -28.42 -8.20 31.15
C PRO A 142 -28.06 -6.89 30.40
N ALA A 143 -28.55 -6.45 29.24
CA ALA A 143 -29.70 -6.73 28.39
C ALA A 143 -29.37 -6.31 26.93
N GLY A 144 -30.10 -6.83 25.95
CA GLY A 144 -29.88 -6.62 24.51
C GLY A 144 -30.22 -5.21 23.97
N PRO A 145 -29.94 -4.96 22.68
CA PRO A 145 -30.10 -3.64 22.06
C PRO A 145 -31.58 -3.30 21.78
N PRO A 146 -31.98 -2.02 21.89
CA PRO A 146 -33.34 -1.60 21.58
C PRO A 146 -33.60 -1.57 20.07
N GLN A 147 -34.76 -2.10 19.69
CA GLN A 147 -35.27 -2.20 18.31
C GLN A 147 -35.79 -0.84 17.79
N MET A 148 -35.45 -0.50 16.55
CA MET A 148 -36.01 0.65 15.82
C MET A 148 -37.49 0.44 15.51
N ARG A 149 -38.32 1.38 15.95
CA ARG A 149 -39.73 1.48 15.56
C ARG A 149 -39.84 2.00 14.13
N ARG A 150 -40.43 1.16 13.27
CA ARG A 150 -40.84 1.45 11.90
C ARG A 150 -42.02 2.43 11.92
N ILE A 151 -41.80 3.69 11.52
CA ILE A 151 -42.87 4.66 11.28
C ILE A 151 -43.37 4.44 9.85
N VAL A 152 -44.59 3.91 9.76
CA VAL A 152 -45.40 3.85 8.53
C VAL A 152 -46.05 5.22 8.34
N ARG A 153 -45.95 5.80 7.14
CA ARG A 153 -46.84 6.89 6.70
C ARG A 153 -47.61 6.46 5.45
N PRO A 154 -48.87 6.90 5.31
CA PRO A 154 -49.83 6.35 4.35
C PRO A 154 -49.70 6.98 2.96
N GLY A 155 -50.20 6.24 1.97
CA GLY A 155 -50.05 6.52 0.54
C GLY A 155 -50.81 7.73 0.01
N VAL A 156 -50.38 8.16 -1.19
CA VAL A 156 -51.14 9.00 -2.10
C VAL A 156 -50.97 8.41 -3.50
N ALA A 157 -52.11 8.23 -4.17
CA ALA A 157 -52.26 7.57 -5.46
C ALA A 157 -51.71 8.41 -6.63
N ALA A 158 -51.33 7.69 -7.69
CA ALA A 158 -50.88 8.21 -8.97
C ALA A 158 -52.01 8.86 -9.79
N PRO A 159 -51.63 9.67 -10.78
CA PRO A 159 -52.33 9.71 -12.06
C PRO A 159 -51.39 9.30 -13.22
N THR A 160 -51.88 8.41 -14.08
CA THR A 160 -51.43 8.17 -15.46
C THR A 160 -51.68 9.41 -16.32
N PRO A 161 -50.91 9.62 -17.41
CA PRO A 161 -51.53 9.39 -18.72
C PRO A 161 -50.60 8.91 -19.86
N GLU A 162 -51.26 8.21 -20.77
CA GLU A 162 -51.16 8.19 -22.24
C GLU A 162 -49.91 7.73 -23.01
N ALA A 163 -50.19 6.77 -23.89
CA ALA A 163 -49.35 6.21 -24.92
C ALA A 163 -49.31 7.09 -26.17
N VAL A 164 -48.14 7.22 -26.78
CA VAL A 164 -47.92 7.79 -28.11
C VAL A 164 -47.28 6.69 -29.00
N PRO A 165 -47.76 6.47 -30.24
CA PRO A 165 -47.35 5.35 -31.09
C PRO A 165 -45.97 5.56 -31.73
N PRO A 166 -45.29 4.48 -32.23
CA PRO A 166 -43.99 4.60 -32.86
C PRO A 166 -44.11 5.02 -34.34
N ALA A 167 -43.24 5.93 -34.77
CA ALA A 167 -43.00 6.28 -36.18
C ALA A 167 -41.70 5.59 -36.70
N PRO A 168 -41.56 5.41 -38.02
CA PRO A 168 -41.00 4.18 -38.61
C PRO A 168 -39.48 4.16 -38.79
N ALA A 169 -38.98 2.94 -39.00
CA ALA A 169 -37.60 2.60 -39.31
C ALA A 169 -37.07 3.33 -40.56
N ALA A 170 -35.95 4.03 -40.39
CA ALA A 170 -35.09 4.48 -41.48
C ALA A 170 -33.88 3.54 -41.56
N ALA A 171 -33.88 2.71 -42.60
CA ALA A 171 -32.70 1.97 -43.04
C ALA A 171 -31.68 2.96 -43.63
N CYS A 172 -30.47 2.98 -43.08
CA CYS A 172 -29.31 3.56 -43.75
C CYS A 172 -28.21 2.49 -43.83
N ALA A 173 -27.83 2.21 -45.07
CA ALA A 173 -26.85 1.22 -45.47
C ALA A 173 -25.46 1.50 -44.87
N ALA A 174 -24.75 0.41 -44.55
CA ALA A 174 -23.35 0.42 -44.16
C ALA A 174 -22.43 0.87 -45.33
N PRO A 175 -21.36 1.64 -45.07
CA PRO A 175 -20.16 1.58 -45.87
C PRO A 175 -19.24 0.46 -45.36
N ALA A 176 -18.59 -0.20 -46.31
CA ALA A 176 -17.74 -1.35 -46.14
C ALA A 176 -16.47 -1.08 -45.31
N ASP A 177 -16.00 -2.15 -44.67
CA ASP A 177 -14.80 -2.28 -43.86
C ASP A 177 -13.55 -1.56 -44.41
N ALA A 178 -12.90 -0.82 -43.52
CA ALA A 178 -11.47 -0.54 -43.59
C ALA A 178 -10.85 -0.73 -42.19
N GLY A 179 -10.41 -1.96 -41.91
CA GLY A 179 -9.31 -2.28 -41.00
C GLY A 179 -9.34 -1.68 -39.59
N ALA A 180 -10.31 -2.08 -38.76
CA ALA A 180 -10.17 -1.98 -37.30
C ALA A 180 -9.50 -3.25 -36.76
N PRO A 181 -8.58 -3.18 -35.78
CA PRO A 181 -8.09 -4.37 -35.10
C PRO A 181 -9.28 -5.09 -34.44
N ALA A 182 -9.36 -6.40 -34.64
CA ALA A 182 -10.43 -7.23 -34.11
C ALA A 182 -10.62 -6.99 -32.61
N LEU A 183 -11.86 -6.71 -32.21
CA LEU A 183 -12.26 -6.45 -30.83
C LEU A 183 -11.81 -7.60 -29.92
N PRO A 184 -11.11 -7.33 -28.79
CA PRO A 184 -10.98 -8.32 -27.73
C PRO A 184 -12.38 -8.72 -27.22
N ALA A 185 -12.55 -9.98 -26.86
CA ALA A 185 -13.82 -10.61 -26.44
C ALA A 185 -14.54 -9.94 -25.23
N MET A 186 -13.97 -8.88 -24.66
CA MET A 186 -14.49 -8.10 -23.54
C MET A 186 -15.86 -7.44 -23.82
N PHE A 187 -16.22 -7.22 -25.09
CA PHE A 187 -17.46 -6.51 -25.49
C PHE A 187 -18.45 -7.34 -26.32
N ALA A 188 -18.14 -8.60 -26.62
CA ALA A 188 -19.04 -9.46 -27.35
C ALA A 188 -20.18 -9.92 -26.41
N ALA A 189 -21.43 -9.64 -26.79
CA ALA A 189 -22.59 -10.01 -26.00
C ALA A 189 -22.82 -11.53 -26.06
N ALA A 190 -22.29 -12.26 -25.08
CA ALA A 190 -22.67 -13.63 -24.78
C ALA A 190 -23.31 -13.68 -23.37
N ALA A 191 -24.43 -14.37 -23.24
CA ALA A 191 -25.03 -14.64 -21.93
C ALA A 191 -24.10 -15.59 -21.15
N PRO A 192 -23.81 -15.30 -19.86
CA PRO A 192 -22.88 -16.14 -19.09
C PRO A 192 -23.46 -17.55 -18.88
N PRO A 193 -22.68 -18.62 -19.10
CA PRO A 193 -23.10 -20.00 -18.83
C PRO A 193 -23.37 -20.23 -17.33
N PRO A 194 -24.28 -21.16 -16.97
CA PRO A 194 -24.56 -21.48 -15.57
C PRO A 194 -23.47 -22.40 -14.99
N GLY A 195 -22.55 -21.83 -14.20
CA GLY A 195 -21.54 -22.58 -13.42
C GLY A 195 -20.55 -21.69 -12.66
N ASP A 196 -20.47 -21.88 -11.33
CA ASP A 196 -19.68 -21.21 -10.28
C ASP A 196 -19.76 -19.67 -10.20
N ARG A 197 -20.77 -19.20 -9.45
CA ARG A 197 -20.90 -17.83 -8.94
C ARG A 197 -19.65 -17.44 -8.15
N LEU A 198 -19.07 -16.29 -8.47
CA LEU A 198 -17.96 -15.70 -7.73
C LEU A 198 -18.51 -14.66 -6.75
N ASP A 199 -18.17 -14.78 -5.48
CA ASP A 199 -18.47 -13.73 -4.50
C ASP A 199 -17.36 -12.69 -4.52
N PHE A 200 -17.74 -11.42 -4.67
CA PHE A 200 -16.84 -10.28 -4.73
C PHE A 200 -17.20 -9.28 -3.63
N ILE A 201 -16.27 -9.04 -2.72
CA ILE A 201 -16.42 -8.05 -1.65
C ILE A 201 -15.59 -6.81 -1.98
N VAL A 202 -16.17 -5.63 -1.76
CA VAL A 202 -15.48 -4.35 -1.95
C VAL A 202 -15.50 -3.55 -0.66
N SER A 203 -14.31 -3.18 -0.17
CA SER A 203 -14.13 -2.07 0.76
C SER A 203 -14.27 -0.75 0.01
N GLN A 204 -15.36 -0.03 0.23
CA GLN A 204 -15.55 1.26 -0.43
C GLN A 204 -14.65 2.34 0.17
N GLN A 205 -14.08 3.19 -0.70
CA GLN A 205 -13.27 4.33 -0.26
C GLN A 205 -14.16 5.55 0.01
N ASN A 206 -15.25 5.68 -0.75
CA ASN A 206 -16.28 6.70 -0.52
C ASN A 206 -17.63 6.28 -1.13
N SER A 207 -18.72 6.91 -0.68
CA SER A 207 -20.08 6.58 -1.08
C SER A 207 -20.42 6.91 -2.54
N GLN A 208 -19.64 7.76 -3.22
CA GLN A 208 -19.88 8.14 -4.61
C GLN A 208 -19.49 7.00 -5.58
N GLN A 209 -18.64 6.07 -5.14
CA GLN A 209 -18.15 4.96 -5.97
C GLN A 209 -19.17 3.83 -6.15
N LEU A 210 -20.28 3.82 -5.41
CA LEU A 210 -21.22 2.69 -5.38
C LEU A 210 -21.71 2.30 -6.78
N THR A 211 -22.13 3.28 -7.57
CA THR A 211 -22.56 3.07 -8.96
C THR A 211 -21.43 2.50 -9.82
N GLY A 212 -20.22 3.04 -9.69
CA GLY A 212 -19.04 2.56 -10.40
C GLY A 212 -18.72 1.10 -10.11
N TRP A 213 -18.84 0.66 -8.84
CA TRP A 213 -18.60 -0.74 -8.47
C TRP A 213 -19.62 -1.70 -9.09
N TYR A 214 -20.92 -1.36 -9.11
CA TYR A 214 -21.93 -2.19 -9.78
C TYR A 214 -21.73 -2.24 -11.29
N TYR A 215 -21.30 -1.12 -11.89
CA TYR A 215 -21.02 -1.06 -13.31
C TYR A 215 -19.76 -1.89 -13.68
N LEU A 216 -18.68 -1.76 -12.92
CA LEU A 216 -17.50 -2.61 -13.05
C LEU A 216 -17.85 -4.09 -12.89
N ASN A 217 -18.67 -4.45 -11.90
CA ASN A 217 -19.13 -5.83 -11.71
C ASN A 217 -19.85 -6.36 -12.96
N THR A 218 -20.65 -5.53 -13.63
CA THR A 218 -21.33 -5.91 -14.89
C THR A 218 -20.33 -6.16 -16.02
N LEU A 219 -19.28 -5.34 -16.12
CA LEU A 219 -18.22 -5.53 -17.11
C LEU A 219 -17.40 -6.79 -16.84
N LEU A 220 -17.06 -7.04 -15.57
CA LEU A 220 -16.32 -8.25 -15.14
C LEU A 220 -17.12 -9.53 -15.46
N GLN A 221 -18.42 -9.55 -15.16
CA GLN A 221 -19.28 -10.72 -15.46
C GLN A 221 -19.27 -11.09 -16.95
N ARG A 222 -19.36 -10.08 -17.82
CA ARG A 222 -19.31 -10.29 -19.28
C ARG A 222 -17.94 -10.80 -19.73
N THR A 223 -16.88 -10.21 -19.20
CA THR A 223 -15.50 -10.53 -19.60
C THR A 223 -15.09 -11.93 -19.13
N LEU A 224 -15.51 -12.33 -17.94
CA LEU A 224 -15.17 -13.62 -17.35
C LEU A 224 -16.14 -14.74 -17.77
N GLY A 225 -17.28 -14.39 -18.37
CA GLY A 225 -18.35 -15.36 -18.67
C GLY A 225 -18.90 -16.05 -17.42
N ARG A 226 -18.92 -15.36 -16.27
CA ARG A 226 -19.34 -15.90 -14.96
C ARG A 226 -20.23 -14.94 -14.22
N THR A 227 -21.13 -15.46 -13.38
CA THR A 227 -21.91 -14.66 -12.45
C THR A 227 -21.02 -14.17 -11.31
N VAL A 228 -21.05 -12.87 -11.02
CA VAL A 228 -20.31 -12.26 -9.91
C VAL A 228 -21.29 -11.55 -8.98
N SER A 229 -21.33 -12.00 -7.73
CA SER A 229 -22.13 -11.42 -6.66
C SER A 229 -21.32 -10.39 -5.91
N LEU A 230 -21.59 -9.12 -6.21
CA LEU A 230 -20.96 -7.99 -5.53
C LEU A 230 -21.66 -7.69 -4.19
N SER A 231 -20.86 -7.65 -3.14
CA SER A 231 -21.23 -7.10 -1.83
C SER A 231 -20.30 -5.93 -1.51
N VAL A 232 -20.89 -4.79 -1.21
CA VAL A 232 -20.17 -3.62 -0.73
C VAL A 232 -20.25 -3.60 0.78
N GLU A 233 -19.11 -3.46 1.45
CA GLU A 233 -19.04 -3.39 2.91
C GLU A 233 -18.36 -2.09 3.35
N ASP A 234 -18.96 -1.42 4.33
CA ASP A 234 -18.29 -0.37 5.09
C ASP A 234 -17.36 -1.06 6.09
N PHE A 235 -16.07 -1.13 5.75
CA PHE A 235 -15.08 -1.89 6.51
C PHE A 235 -14.72 -1.19 7.84
N GLU A 236 -15.60 -1.21 8.82
CA GLU A 236 -15.19 -1.06 10.23
C GLU A 236 -14.72 -2.40 10.82
N ASP A 237 -15.15 -3.55 10.27
CA ASP A 237 -15.06 -4.85 10.98
C ASP A 237 -14.18 -5.96 10.36
N GLY A 238 -13.37 -5.70 9.32
CA GLY A 238 -12.45 -6.73 8.79
C GLY A 238 -13.16 -8.03 8.35
N ALA A 239 -14.43 -7.91 7.92
CA ALA A 239 -15.35 -9.02 7.76
C ALA A 239 -14.87 -10.09 6.76
N ALA A 240 -14.05 -9.74 5.77
CA ALA A 240 -13.44 -10.72 4.88
C ALA A 240 -12.39 -11.61 5.57
N SER A 241 -11.63 -11.08 6.54
CA SER A 241 -10.57 -11.82 7.24
C SER A 241 -11.11 -12.79 8.30
N GLY A 242 -12.31 -12.53 8.82
CA GLY A 242 -12.98 -13.35 9.85
C GLY A 242 -13.88 -14.46 9.31
N ARG A 243 -14.10 -14.55 7.99
CA ARG A 243 -14.93 -15.60 7.39
C ARG A 243 -14.21 -16.95 7.40
N ALA A 244 -14.95 -18.02 7.70
CA ALA A 244 -14.45 -19.38 7.56
C ALA A 244 -14.06 -19.66 6.09
N ARG A 245 -13.08 -20.54 5.88
CA ARG A 245 -12.54 -20.86 4.53
C ARG A 245 -13.61 -21.34 3.54
N ALA A 246 -14.67 -21.99 4.01
CA ALA A 246 -15.81 -22.41 3.19
C ALA A 246 -16.72 -21.24 2.72
N GLN A 247 -16.59 -20.06 3.33
CA GLN A 247 -17.34 -18.83 3.01
C GLN A 247 -16.40 -17.71 2.55
N ALA A 248 -15.15 -18.07 2.21
CA ALA A 248 -14.15 -17.12 1.75
C ALA A 248 -14.56 -16.59 0.37
N PRO A 249 -14.67 -15.26 0.19
CA PRO A 249 -15.02 -14.67 -1.10
C PRO A 249 -13.95 -14.97 -2.14
N ALA A 250 -14.37 -15.14 -3.40
CA ALA A 250 -13.43 -15.37 -4.50
C ALA A 250 -12.58 -14.13 -4.77
N LEU A 251 -13.19 -12.94 -4.70
CA LEU A 251 -12.57 -11.64 -4.94
C LEU A 251 -12.77 -10.72 -3.73
N VAL A 252 -11.72 -9.98 -3.38
CA VAL A 252 -11.79 -8.94 -2.35
C VAL A 252 -11.03 -7.70 -2.81
N PHE A 253 -11.69 -6.57 -2.91
CA PHE A 253 -11.02 -5.27 -3.00
C PHE A 253 -10.85 -4.73 -1.58
N ALA A 254 -9.62 -4.77 -1.07
CA ALA A 254 -9.32 -4.54 0.34
C ALA A 254 -8.40 -3.33 0.54
N ARG A 255 -8.59 -2.65 1.68
CA ARG A 255 -7.62 -1.66 2.21
C ARG A 255 -6.25 -2.32 2.42
N PRO A 256 -5.14 -1.55 2.40
CA PRO A 256 -3.80 -2.12 2.52
C PRO A 256 -3.60 -3.03 3.73
N PHE A 257 -4.13 -2.64 4.90
CA PHE A 257 -4.02 -3.42 6.13
C PHE A 257 -4.73 -4.79 6.02
N ASP A 258 -5.98 -4.78 5.55
CA ASP A 258 -6.79 -5.99 5.38
C ASP A 258 -6.25 -6.87 4.25
N ALA A 259 -5.72 -6.25 3.19
CA ALA A 259 -5.07 -6.95 2.10
C ALA A 259 -3.85 -7.74 2.59
N CYS A 260 -3.00 -7.12 3.42
CA CYS A 260 -1.87 -7.81 4.05
C CYS A 260 -2.32 -8.99 4.91
N ALA A 261 -3.37 -8.81 5.72
CA ALA A 261 -3.91 -9.89 6.53
C ALA A 261 -4.39 -11.07 5.65
N LEU A 262 -5.14 -10.80 4.59
CA LEU A 262 -5.62 -11.82 3.65
C LEU A 262 -4.48 -12.55 2.92
N MET A 263 -3.44 -11.82 2.50
CA MET A 263 -2.26 -12.42 1.86
C MET A 263 -1.48 -13.30 2.84
N GLN A 264 -1.18 -12.81 4.06
CA GLN A 264 -0.38 -13.55 5.05
C GLN A 264 -1.10 -14.76 5.63
N GLN A 265 -2.38 -14.59 6.00
CA GLN A 265 -3.11 -15.59 6.78
C GLN A 265 -3.85 -16.58 5.89
N HIS A 266 -4.30 -16.15 4.71
CA HIS A 266 -5.18 -16.93 3.85
C HIS A 266 -4.59 -17.19 2.44
N GLY A 267 -3.42 -16.62 2.14
CA GLY A 267 -2.68 -16.86 0.90
C GLY A 267 -3.29 -16.19 -0.33
N TYR A 268 -4.15 -15.17 -0.16
CA TYR A 268 -4.73 -14.46 -1.29
C TYR A 268 -3.67 -13.89 -2.23
N LEU A 269 -3.99 -13.84 -3.52
CA LEU A 269 -3.09 -13.38 -4.58
C LEU A 269 -3.43 -11.94 -4.97
N PRO A 270 -2.47 -11.00 -4.98
CA PRO A 270 -2.70 -9.66 -5.50
C PRO A 270 -2.80 -9.68 -7.03
N VAL A 271 -3.94 -9.19 -7.53
CA VAL A 271 -4.27 -9.18 -8.95
C VAL A 271 -4.03 -7.80 -9.55
N ALA A 272 -4.60 -6.77 -8.93
CA ALA A 272 -4.55 -5.40 -9.44
C ALA A 272 -4.60 -4.37 -8.29
N ARG A 273 -4.12 -3.16 -8.57
CA ARG A 273 -4.25 -1.98 -7.69
C ARG A 273 -4.72 -0.76 -8.49
N PRO A 274 -5.44 0.20 -7.90
CA PRO A 274 -5.70 1.48 -8.57
C PRO A 274 -4.39 2.25 -8.80
N GLN A 275 -4.35 3.09 -9.84
CA GLN A 275 -3.18 3.91 -10.18
C GLN A 275 -2.99 5.12 -9.27
N ASP A 276 -4.10 5.65 -8.77
CA ASP A 276 -4.22 6.93 -8.06
C ASP A 276 -4.66 6.76 -6.61
N ASP A 277 -4.51 5.56 -6.06
CA ASP A 277 -4.79 5.26 -4.66
C ASP A 277 -3.52 4.90 -3.89
N CYS A 278 -3.32 5.58 -2.77
CA CYS A 278 -2.33 5.24 -1.75
C CYS A 278 -2.69 5.93 -0.44
N ASP A 279 -2.63 5.18 0.65
CA ASP A 279 -2.64 5.69 2.01
C ASP A 279 -1.25 6.22 2.34
N GLU A 280 -1.16 7.51 2.61
CA GLU A 280 0.04 8.15 3.13
C GLU A 280 -0.30 8.76 4.49
N VAL A 281 0.69 8.84 5.39
CA VAL A 281 0.57 9.40 6.72
C VAL A 281 1.29 10.74 6.83
N SER A 282 0.70 11.65 7.57
CA SER A 282 1.33 12.85 8.09
C SER A 282 1.45 12.73 9.61
N LEU A 283 2.64 12.99 10.13
CA LEU A 283 2.95 13.02 11.56
C LEU A 283 2.87 14.48 12.00
N ILE A 284 1.86 14.77 12.80
CA ILE A 284 1.38 16.13 13.04
C ILE A 284 1.48 16.45 14.52
N VAL A 285 1.92 17.66 14.82
CA VAL A 285 1.97 18.23 16.17
C VAL A 285 1.20 19.54 16.21
N ARG A 286 0.98 20.09 17.40
CA ARG A 286 0.42 21.45 17.51
C ARG A 286 1.42 22.47 16.96
N HIS A 287 0.90 23.53 16.37
CA HIS A 287 1.74 24.58 15.78
C HIS A 287 2.69 25.22 16.81
N ASP A 288 2.21 25.41 18.04
CA ASP A 288 2.90 26.04 19.15
C ASP A 288 3.78 25.08 19.98
N ASP A 289 3.87 23.79 19.60
CA ASP A 289 4.76 22.85 20.28
C ASP A 289 6.23 23.25 20.04
N PRO A 290 7.05 23.40 21.11
CA PRO A 290 8.42 23.88 20.98
C PRO A 290 9.39 22.83 20.39
N ARG A 291 9.03 21.55 20.36
CA ARG A 291 9.88 20.47 19.84
C ARG A 291 9.94 20.51 18.32
N ALA A 292 11.14 20.35 17.76
CA ALA A 292 11.39 20.60 16.34
C ALA A 292 11.46 19.32 15.52
N ALA A 293 12.00 18.24 16.09
CA ALA A 293 12.24 16.98 15.40
C ALA A 293 11.40 15.85 15.99
N LEU A 294 11.16 14.79 15.20
CA LEU A 294 10.39 13.64 15.66
C LEU A 294 11.05 12.93 16.85
N ALA A 295 12.38 12.86 16.90
CA ALA A 295 13.14 12.28 18.01
C ALA A 295 12.88 12.96 19.37
N ASP A 296 12.45 14.23 19.38
CA ASP A 296 12.15 14.99 20.60
C ASP A 296 10.85 14.51 21.29
N PHE A 297 10.06 13.65 20.63
CA PHE A 297 8.77 13.16 21.10
C PHE A 297 8.88 11.83 21.85
N ALA A 298 10.04 11.52 22.44
CA ALA A 298 10.20 10.36 23.30
C ALA A 298 9.15 10.37 24.44
N GLY A 299 8.38 9.29 24.54
CA GLY A 299 7.31 9.14 25.53
C GLY A 299 6.03 9.94 25.25
N ALA A 300 5.92 10.61 24.10
CA ALA A 300 4.72 11.33 23.69
C ALA A 300 3.50 10.40 23.54
N GLN A 301 2.32 10.88 23.94
CA GLN A 301 1.06 10.23 23.65
C GLN A 301 0.73 10.42 22.17
N VAL A 302 0.78 9.30 21.45
CA VAL A 302 0.37 9.22 20.05
C VAL A 302 -1.15 9.04 19.99
N VAL A 303 -1.79 9.78 19.09
CA VAL A 303 -3.19 9.60 18.73
C VAL A 303 -3.34 9.31 17.24
N THR A 304 -4.23 8.40 16.89
CA THR A 304 -4.62 8.12 15.49
C THR A 304 -6.10 7.73 15.43
N ALA A 305 -6.66 7.62 14.23
CA ALA A 305 -8.05 7.23 14.04
C ALA A 305 -8.27 5.76 14.46
N LEU A 306 -7.59 4.83 13.80
CA LEU A 306 -7.82 3.39 13.92
C LEU A 306 -6.51 2.63 14.10
N GLU A 307 -6.53 1.63 14.97
CA GLU A 307 -5.40 0.72 15.21
C GLU A 307 -5.10 -0.13 13.98
N ARG A 308 -6.14 -0.73 13.39
CA ARG A 308 -6.04 -1.58 12.19
C ARG A 308 -6.02 -0.74 10.92
N SER A 309 -5.08 0.20 10.81
CA SER A 309 -4.94 1.06 9.64
C SER A 309 -3.49 1.13 9.17
N PHE A 310 -3.31 1.30 7.86
CA PHE A 310 -1.95 1.47 7.32
C PHE A 310 -1.36 2.84 7.65
N VAL A 311 -2.21 3.85 7.94
CA VAL A 311 -1.80 5.13 8.53
C VAL A 311 -1.06 4.91 9.86
N PHE A 312 -1.57 4.04 10.73
CA PHE A 312 -0.93 3.72 12.00
C PHE A 312 0.39 2.94 11.80
N VAL A 313 0.39 1.94 10.91
CA VAL A 313 1.60 1.17 10.54
C VAL A 313 2.70 2.10 10.02
N LEU A 314 2.38 2.97 9.05
CA LEU A 314 3.35 3.91 8.48
C LEU A 314 3.82 4.94 9.52
N GLY A 315 2.92 5.46 10.36
CA GLY A 315 3.29 6.42 11.40
C GLY A 315 4.37 5.85 12.34
N ARG A 316 4.21 4.59 12.77
CA ARG A 316 5.22 3.90 13.59
C ARG A 316 6.53 3.67 12.85
N PHE A 317 6.45 3.24 11.60
CA PHE A 317 7.64 3.08 10.76
C PHE A 317 8.43 4.40 10.67
N PHE A 318 7.78 5.53 10.41
CA PHE A 318 8.48 6.82 10.33
C PHE A 318 9.04 7.30 11.67
N CYS A 319 8.39 6.98 12.80
CA CYS A 319 8.99 7.21 14.11
C CYS A 319 10.35 6.51 14.21
N ASP A 320 10.39 5.19 13.97
CA ASP A 320 11.64 4.42 14.09
C ASP A 320 12.72 4.95 13.12
N GLU A 321 12.32 5.28 11.89
CA GLU A 321 13.22 5.79 10.85
C GLU A 321 13.87 7.12 11.22
N CYS A 322 13.18 7.95 11.99
CA CYS A 322 13.67 9.24 12.49
C CYS A 322 14.28 9.15 13.89
N GLY A 323 14.51 7.94 14.42
CA GLY A 323 15.14 7.71 15.73
C GLY A 323 14.20 7.81 16.93
N LEU A 324 12.88 7.83 16.72
CA LEU A 324 11.88 7.75 17.78
C LEU A 324 11.37 6.30 17.90
N ASP A 325 11.73 5.61 18.98
CA ASP A 325 11.26 4.24 19.23
C ASP A 325 9.73 4.17 19.34
N SER A 326 9.08 3.65 18.30
CA SER A 326 7.62 3.55 18.23
C SER A 326 7.03 2.50 19.15
N THR A 327 7.83 1.57 19.69
CA THR A 327 7.34 0.51 20.59
C THR A 327 7.04 1.02 21.99
N GLY A 328 7.80 2.03 22.45
CA GLY A 328 7.64 2.64 23.77
C GLY A 328 6.59 3.76 23.84
N LEU A 329 5.97 4.16 22.73
CA LEU A 329 5.02 5.27 22.70
C LEU A 329 3.63 4.85 23.23
N PRO A 330 3.05 5.58 24.20
CA PRO A 330 1.65 5.47 24.54
C PRO A 330 0.77 5.77 23.32
N ARG A 331 -0.28 4.97 23.10
CA ARG A 331 -1.15 5.04 21.91
C ARG A 331 -2.61 5.22 22.30
N ARG A 332 -3.34 6.04 21.55
CA ARG A 332 -4.78 6.24 21.71
C ARG A 332 -5.47 6.26 20.36
N PHE A 333 -6.59 5.55 20.28
CA PHE A 333 -7.39 5.42 19.06
C PHE A 333 -8.69 6.19 19.23
N ALA A 334 -8.92 7.18 18.36
CA ALA A 334 -10.03 8.13 18.49
C ALA A 334 -11.27 7.72 17.66
N GLY A 335 -11.18 6.67 16.85
CA GLY A 335 -12.22 6.19 15.95
C GLY A 335 -12.32 6.96 14.63
N SER A 336 -11.93 8.24 14.60
CA SER A 336 -11.92 9.06 13.39
C SER A 336 -10.77 10.06 13.37
N GLU A 337 -10.36 10.49 12.18
CA GLU A 337 -9.27 11.48 12.01
C GLU A 337 -9.62 12.83 12.64
N ILE A 338 -10.87 13.26 12.55
CA ILE A 338 -11.34 14.51 13.15
C ILE A 338 -11.35 14.43 14.68
N ALA A 339 -11.71 13.28 15.26
CA ALA A 339 -11.62 13.08 16.71
C ALA A 339 -10.16 13.08 17.18
N ALA A 340 -9.26 12.41 16.44
CA ALA A 340 -7.83 12.41 16.73
C ALA A 340 -7.21 13.83 16.65
N LEU A 341 -7.60 14.62 15.64
CA LEU A 341 -7.20 16.02 15.52
C LEU A 341 -7.66 16.87 16.71
N LYS A 342 -8.91 16.70 17.14
CA LYS A 342 -9.42 17.42 18.32
C LYS A 342 -8.63 17.08 19.58
N MET A 343 -8.21 15.83 19.74
CA MET A 343 -7.39 15.42 20.88
C MET A 343 -6.00 16.06 20.85
N LEU A 344 -5.36 16.13 19.67
CA LEU A 344 -4.10 16.85 19.49
C LEU A 344 -4.23 18.32 19.88
N LEU A 345 -5.21 19.02 19.28
CA LEU A 345 -5.42 20.46 19.47
C LEU A 345 -5.85 20.83 20.89
N SER A 346 -6.47 19.90 21.63
CA SER A 346 -6.89 20.11 23.02
C SER A 346 -5.85 19.72 24.07
N GLY A 347 -4.65 19.29 23.67
CA GLY A 347 -3.60 18.92 24.64
C GLY A 347 -3.69 17.49 25.16
N GLN A 348 -4.60 16.66 24.65
CA GLN A 348 -4.77 15.27 25.13
C GLN A 348 -3.81 14.27 24.48
N ALA A 349 -3.08 14.72 23.47
CA ALA A 349 -2.03 13.99 22.79
C ALA A 349 -1.01 15.00 22.25
N GLU A 350 0.23 14.55 22.06
CA GLU A 350 1.31 15.40 21.54
C GLU A 350 1.66 15.10 20.09
N LEU A 351 1.40 13.87 19.61
CA LEU A 351 1.71 13.45 18.26
C LEU A 351 0.49 12.78 17.60
N LEU A 352 0.13 13.22 16.41
CA LEU A 352 -1.00 12.71 15.64
C LEU A 352 -0.51 11.99 14.38
N PHE A 353 -0.98 10.77 14.16
CA PHE A 353 -0.90 10.12 12.86
C PHE A 353 -2.24 10.30 12.16
N MET A 354 -2.23 10.93 11.00
CA MET A 354 -3.40 11.18 10.17
C MET A 354 -3.08 10.86 8.71
N SER A 355 -4.06 10.48 7.91
CA SER A 355 -3.83 10.40 6.47
C SER A 355 -3.42 11.76 5.90
N SER A 356 -2.46 11.76 4.99
CA SER A 356 -1.99 12.99 4.34
C SER A 356 -3.13 13.69 3.56
N ARG A 357 -4.01 12.90 2.92
CA ARG A 357 -5.24 13.41 2.29
C ARG A 357 -6.19 14.04 3.31
N GLY A 358 -6.32 13.46 4.50
CA GLY A 358 -7.12 14.01 5.60
C GLY A 358 -6.60 15.37 6.04
N HIS A 359 -5.29 15.52 6.22
CA HIS A 359 -4.63 16.79 6.58
C HIS A 359 -4.84 17.88 5.52
N GLU A 360 -4.69 17.53 4.24
CA GLU A 360 -4.92 18.45 3.12
C GLU A 360 -6.36 18.98 3.08
N ARG A 361 -7.33 18.16 3.48
CA ARG A 361 -8.76 18.51 3.48
C ARG A 361 -9.20 19.29 4.72
N LEU A 362 -8.32 19.50 5.70
CA LEU A 362 -8.65 20.29 6.88
C LEU A 362 -9.02 21.74 6.52
N SER A 363 -9.78 22.40 7.41
CA SER A 363 -10.05 23.83 7.26
C SER A 363 -8.76 24.64 7.45
N ALA A 364 -8.71 25.87 6.92
CA ALA A 364 -7.57 26.77 7.11
C ALA A 364 -7.24 26.99 8.60
N LEU A 365 -8.28 27.13 9.44
CA LEU A 365 -8.13 27.28 10.89
C LEU A 365 -7.51 26.03 11.53
N ALA A 366 -8.01 24.84 11.19
CA ALA A 366 -7.47 23.60 11.72
C ALA A 366 -6.02 23.38 11.29
N ARG A 367 -5.68 23.65 10.02
CA ARG A 367 -4.29 23.57 9.54
C ARG A 367 -3.37 24.57 10.24
N ALA A 368 -3.81 25.80 10.48
CA ALA A 368 -3.03 26.83 11.18
C ALA A 368 -2.67 26.44 12.62
N GLY A 369 -3.51 25.63 13.28
CA GLY A 369 -3.23 25.07 14.61
C GLY A 369 -2.29 23.87 14.62
N THR A 370 -1.83 23.40 13.45
CA THR A 370 -1.01 22.20 13.31
C THR A 370 0.33 22.49 12.62
N ARG A 371 1.31 21.63 12.86
CA ARG A 371 2.58 21.59 12.13
C ARG A 371 2.89 20.14 11.77
N VAL A 372 3.25 19.89 10.51
CA VAL A 372 3.66 18.56 10.05
C VAL A 372 5.15 18.42 10.30
N LEU A 373 5.56 17.37 11.01
CA LEU A 373 6.97 17.01 11.20
C LEU A 373 7.47 16.14 10.07
N GLU A 374 6.68 15.14 9.69
CA GLU A 374 7.01 14.17 8.66
C GLU A 374 5.78 13.83 7.84
N ARG A 375 6.01 13.49 6.58
CA ARG A 375 4.96 13.09 5.63
C ARG A 375 5.47 11.99 4.74
N SER A 376 4.69 10.91 4.61
CA SER A 376 5.06 9.78 3.77
C SER A 376 4.73 10.02 2.29
N GLU A 377 5.60 9.47 1.44
CA GLU A 377 5.51 9.45 -0.02
C GLU A 377 6.05 8.11 -0.53
N THR A 378 5.50 7.03 0.00
CA THR A 378 5.98 5.67 -0.27
C THR A 378 5.32 5.06 -1.50
N ARG A 379 4.06 5.45 -1.77
CA ARG A 379 3.19 4.90 -2.82
C ARG A 379 2.96 3.39 -2.77
N VAL A 380 3.34 2.72 -1.69
CA VAL A 380 3.21 1.25 -1.55
C VAL A 380 1.89 0.82 -0.91
N ALA A 381 1.29 1.69 -0.10
CA ALA A 381 0.09 1.38 0.67
C ALA A 381 -1.21 1.67 -0.12
N SER A 382 -1.44 0.96 -1.21
CA SER A 382 -2.68 1.07 -2.00
C SER A 382 -3.71 0.00 -1.63
N HIS A 383 -4.99 0.26 -1.91
CA HIS A 383 -5.96 -0.82 -1.97
C HIS A 383 -5.53 -1.87 -3.00
N LEU A 384 -5.88 -3.13 -2.74
CA LEU A 384 -5.56 -4.26 -3.59
C LEU A 384 -6.82 -5.04 -3.94
N LEU A 385 -6.99 -5.36 -5.22
CA LEU A 385 -7.87 -6.42 -5.65
C LEU A 385 -7.16 -7.76 -5.47
N LEU A 386 -7.68 -8.56 -4.57
CA LEU A 386 -7.16 -9.86 -4.17
C LEU A 386 -8.05 -10.98 -4.71
N LEU A 387 -7.41 -12.10 -5.03
CA LEU A 387 -8.06 -13.32 -5.53
C LEU A 387 -7.74 -14.50 -4.62
N HIS A 388 -8.77 -15.25 -4.25
CA HIS A 388 -8.60 -16.45 -3.45
C HIS A 388 -7.82 -17.53 -4.24
N PRO A 389 -6.91 -18.31 -3.61
CA PRO A 389 -6.07 -19.29 -4.30
C PRO A 389 -6.84 -20.35 -5.11
N SER A 390 -8.05 -20.73 -4.68
CA SER A 390 -8.89 -21.68 -5.44
C SER A 390 -9.27 -21.17 -6.83
N CYS A 391 -9.21 -19.86 -7.04
CA CYS A 391 -9.59 -19.21 -8.28
C CYS A 391 -8.36 -18.69 -9.07
N GLN A 392 -7.14 -19.11 -8.72
CA GLN A 392 -5.89 -18.58 -9.31
C GLN A 392 -5.84 -18.58 -10.84
N ALA A 393 -6.55 -19.49 -11.51
CA ALA A 393 -6.66 -19.55 -12.96
C ALA A 393 -7.30 -18.26 -13.56
N LEU A 394 -8.07 -17.51 -12.77
CA LEU A 394 -8.67 -16.23 -13.16
C LEU A 394 -7.72 -15.04 -13.02
N ALA A 395 -6.55 -15.20 -12.40
CA ALA A 395 -5.64 -14.08 -12.13
C ALA A 395 -5.23 -13.33 -13.40
N GLN A 396 -4.79 -14.06 -14.43
CA GLN A 396 -4.34 -13.46 -15.68
C GLN A 396 -5.50 -12.83 -16.48
N PRO A 397 -6.65 -13.50 -16.68
CA PRO A 397 -7.83 -12.88 -17.29
C PRO A 397 -8.31 -11.61 -16.55
N LEU A 398 -8.27 -11.61 -15.22
CA LEU A 398 -8.65 -10.44 -14.43
C LEU A 398 -7.69 -9.28 -14.62
N ARG A 399 -6.37 -9.54 -14.63
CA ARG A 399 -5.35 -8.51 -14.87
C ARG A 399 -5.58 -7.85 -16.22
N GLU A 400 -5.70 -8.65 -17.28
CA GLU A 400 -5.92 -8.15 -18.63
C GLU A 400 -7.23 -7.35 -18.76
N ALA A 401 -8.31 -7.85 -18.16
CA ALA A 401 -9.60 -7.17 -18.17
C ALA A 401 -9.54 -5.80 -17.46
N LEU A 402 -8.87 -5.71 -16.31
CA LEU A 402 -8.81 -4.50 -15.50
C LEU A 402 -7.87 -3.46 -16.09
N THR A 403 -6.66 -3.86 -16.51
CA THR A 403 -5.68 -2.93 -17.11
C THR A 403 -6.13 -2.46 -18.49
N GLY A 404 -6.95 -3.24 -19.19
CA GLY A 404 -7.53 -2.88 -20.49
C GLY A 404 -8.72 -1.91 -20.44
N LEU A 405 -9.28 -1.59 -19.27
CA LEU A 405 -10.50 -0.77 -19.16
C LEU A 405 -10.38 0.61 -19.84
N GLY A 406 -9.21 1.25 -19.73
CA GLY A 406 -8.98 2.58 -20.32
C GLY A 406 -9.06 2.62 -21.85
N GLY A 407 -8.92 1.47 -22.51
CA GLY A 407 -8.98 1.32 -23.97
C GLY A 407 -10.40 1.43 -24.55
N HIS A 408 -11.44 1.46 -23.72
CA HIS A 408 -12.83 1.32 -24.17
C HIS A 408 -13.76 2.35 -23.51
N ASP A 409 -14.75 2.86 -24.25
CA ASP A 409 -15.68 3.89 -23.75
C ASP A 409 -16.39 3.47 -22.45
N LYS A 410 -16.91 2.25 -22.42
CA LYS A 410 -17.59 1.70 -21.24
C LYS A 410 -16.64 1.52 -20.05
N GLY A 411 -15.38 1.14 -20.32
CA GLY A 411 -14.38 0.98 -19.26
C GLY A 411 -13.93 2.32 -18.70
N ARG A 412 -13.74 3.34 -19.55
CA ARG A 412 -13.47 4.72 -19.14
C ARG A 412 -14.59 5.30 -18.27
N GLN A 413 -15.85 5.04 -18.63
CA GLN A 413 -16.98 5.45 -17.80
C GLN A 413 -16.95 4.76 -16.42
N ALA A 414 -16.65 3.45 -16.36
CA ALA A 414 -16.53 2.75 -15.08
C ALA A 414 -15.41 3.33 -14.20
N LEU A 415 -14.25 3.63 -14.80
CA LEU A 415 -13.13 4.29 -14.12
C LEU A 415 -13.52 5.67 -13.59
N GLN A 416 -14.25 6.46 -14.39
CA GLN A 416 -14.75 7.78 -13.99
C GLN A 416 -15.74 7.69 -12.81
N ASP A 417 -16.70 6.75 -12.87
CA ASP A 417 -17.68 6.54 -11.80
C ASP A 417 -17.04 6.03 -10.51
N LEU A 418 -15.91 5.30 -10.62
CA LEU A 418 -15.09 4.88 -9.49
C LEU A 418 -14.15 5.98 -8.97
N GLY A 419 -13.98 7.08 -9.73
CA GLY A 419 -12.98 8.10 -9.45
C GLY A 419 -11.55 7.55 -9.46
N MET A 420 -11.25 6.64 -10.39
CA MET A 420 -9.94 6.02 -10.58
C MET A 420 -9.39 6.36 -11.96
N ASN A 421 -8.08 6.54 -12.07
CA ASN A 421 -7.43 6.78 -13.38
C ASN A 421 -7.23 5.49 -14.18
N GLY A 422 -7.13 4.35 -13.49
CA GLY A 422 -6.84 3.07 -14.09
C GLY A 422 -6.42 2.04 -13.05
N TRP A 423 -6.06 0.86 -13.56
CA TRP A 423 -5.55 -0.26 -12.76
C TRP A 423 -4.16 -0.64 -13.24
N ASP A 424 -3.30 -0.98 -12.29
CA ASP A 424 -1.98 -1.57 -12.54
C ASP A 424 -1.91 -2.96 -11.93
N VAL A 425 -1.00 -3.79 -12.48
CA VAL A 425 -0.54 -4.99 -11.78
C VAL A 425 0.50 -4.55 -10.74
N PRO A 426 0.28 -4.81 -9.43
CA PRO A 426 1.24 -4.41 -8.41
C PRO A 426 2.56 -5.15 -8.61
N ALA A 427 3.69 -4.43 -8.51
CA ALA A 427 4.98 -5.06 -8.66
C ALA A 427 5.27 -6.00 -7.48
N PRO A 428 5.92 -7.16 -7.68
CA PRO A 428 6.24 -8.08 -6.58
C PRO A 428 7.00 -7.42 -5.42
N GLU A 429 7.91 -6.50 -5.73
CA GLU A 429 8.67 -5.75 -4.73
C GLU A 429 7.81 -4.79 -3.91
N GLU A 430 6.81 -4.14 -4.53
CA GLU A 430 5.85 -3.27 -3.84
C GLU A 430 4.99 -4.08 -2.86
N VAL A 431 4.56 -5.27 -3.27
CA VAL A 431 3.78 -6.19 -2.42
C VAL A 431 4.62 -6.68 -1.24
N GLU A 432 5.87 -7.09 -1.47
CA GLU A 432 6.73 -7.56 -0.37
C GLU A 432 7.08 -6.42 0.60
N MET A 433 7.27 -5.20 0.08
CA MET A 433 7.45 -3.99 0.91
C MET A 433 6.24 -3.77 1.82
N LEU A 434 5.04 -3.81 1.24
CA LEU A 434 3.79 -3.66 1.98
C LEU A 434 3.64 -4.73 3.08
N LEU A 435 3.94 -5.99 2.76
CA LEU A 435 3.90 -7.11 3.69
C LEU A 435 4.96 -7.00 4.80
N MET A 436 6.16 -6.52 4.48
CA MET A 436 7.21 -6.28 5.46
C MET A 436 6.76 -5.25 6.50
N LEU A 437 6.26 -4.09 6.05
CA LEU A 437 5.76 -3.04 6.93
C LEU A 437 4.64 -3.56 7.83
N TYR A 438 3.71 -4.32 7.25
CA TYR A 438 2.63 -4.96 8.00
C TYR A 438 3.17 -5.91 9.09
N ARG A 439 4.04 -6.87 8.74
CA ARG A 439 4.59 -7.84 9.70
C ARG A 439 5.33 -7.17 10.84
N ARG A 440 6.01 -6.06 10.57
CA ARG A 440 6.85 -5.35 11.53
C ARG A 440 6.05 -4.45 12.47
N TYR A 441 5.01 -3.77 11.97
CA TYR A 441 4.35 -2.65 12.67
C TYR A 441 2.86 -2.81 12.94
N ALA A 442 2.20 -3.86 12.42
CA ALA A 442 0.76 -4.07 12.63
C ALA A 442 0.39 -4.53 14.05
N GLY A 443 1.37 -5.03 14.83
CA GLY A 443 1.18 -5.60 16.17
C GLY A 443 1.47 -4.67 17.34
#